data_AF-A0AAV9G8L5-F1
#
_entry.id   AF-A0AAV9G8L5-F1
#
_cell.length_a   1.000
_cell.length_b   1.000
_cell.length_c   1.000
_cell.angle_alpha   90.00
_cell.angle_beta   90.00
_cell.angle_gamma   90.00
#
_symmetry.space_group_name_H-M   'P 1'
#
loop_
_entity.id
_entity.type
_entity.pdbx_description
1 polymer ?
#
loop_
_entity_poly.entity_id
_entity_poly.type
_entity_poly.pdbx_seq_one_letter_code
_entity_poly.pdbx_strand_id
1 'polypeptide(L)'
;MLSVFGLTCKGWLWPWPWQRSETVLDRLHRSSILSARPICEISGVAGILGIGSLTKAFTAVVITNLLEDHPNITLDTVDGILPDYVPLDDRLRNQVSLGDFLSHRSGLLGDMSFAVQGQFECLLPKDQLLPTVSRWKTIAPIRRQWSYNNWGYGIAGAVIEKLSGKSFAAYLKESILDPLGLKHITSQPNFGPQDNFASPHIALCDGTPLPVNSTYFFKDTFFEPAGGLYSNVDDMLTWAKAVLQAESGSRSGPLRNIPTVISNQIPLDHLSHDFRFYGMGWIQTQLPGVVGLQGDNPELFPIQDLPLLGAGGSPMMVYYHQGSAPGYYSALLLFPETESAIVVLTNSIPLNDAADWISQAYHASALFHFPEPADYKHPADRPKLPLSSYVGVYQNDAGNFFIDISEHDGSSNETSLLLRF
;
A
#
# COMPACT_ATOMS: atom_id res chain seq x y z
N MET A 1 -4.76 17.73 21.97
CA MET A 1 -6.01 18.02 21.22
C MET A 1 -5.86 17.22 19.93
N LEU A 2 -6.48 16.04 19.85
CA LEU A 2 -6.30 15.13 18.71
C LEU A 2 -7.08 15.67 17.51
N SER A 3 -6.41 15.96 16.40
CA SER A 3 -7.06 16.30 15.14
C SER A 3 -7.14 15.02 14.31
N VAL A 4 -8.36 14.48 14.15
CA VAL A 4 -8.62 13.19 13.51
C VAL A 4 -9.41 13.45 12.23
N PHE A 5 -8.90 12.96 11.10
CA PHE A 5 -9.58 13.04 9.82
C PHE A 5 -9.60 11.65 9.16
N GLY A 6 -10.80 11.12 8.98
CA GLY A 6 -11.04 9.86 8.27
C GLY A 6 -11.88 10.12 7.02
N LEU A 7 -11.45 9.59 5.88
CA LEU A 7 -12.11 9.78 4.58
C LEU A 7 -12.52 8.42 3.99
N THR A 8 -13.82 8.24 3.73
CA THR A 8 -14.33 7.17 2.87
C THR A 8 -14.87 7.82 1.60
N CYS A 9 -14.29 7.48 0.44
CA CYS A 9 -14.68 8.07 -0.83
C CYS A 9 -15.59 7.11 -1.62
N LYS A 10 -16.82 7.54 -1.93
CA LYS A 10 -17.73 6.84 -2.86
C LYS A 10 -17.58 7.43 -4.27
N GLY A 11 -16.61 6.94 -5.03
CA GLY A 11 -16.45 7.28 -6.45
C GLY A 11 -16.07 8.74 -6.73
N TRP A 12 -15.55 8.97 -7.93
CA TRP A 12 -15.19 10.30 -8.43
C TRP A 12 -16.13 10.64 -9.60
N LEU A 13 -16.74 11.82 -9.57
CA LEU A 13 -17.43 12.40 -10.72
C LEU A 13 -16.61 13.61 -11.19
N TRP A 14 -16.04 13.51 -12.39
CA TRP A 14 -15.27 14.58 -13.02
C TRP A 14 -16.17 15.41 -13.95
N PRO A 15 -16.17 16.75 -13.84
CA PRO A 15 -16.28 17.62 -15.00
C PRO A 15 -14.88 17.87 -15.58
N TRP A 16 -14.64 17.41 -16.81
CA TRP A 16 -13.47 17.73 -17.66
C TRP A 16 -13.55 19.19 -18.19
N PRO A 17 -12.47 19.84 -18.72
CA PRO A 17 -11.49 19.20 -19.62
C PRO A 17 -9.99 19.62 -19.53
N TRP A 18 -9.17 18.72 -20.09
CA TRP A 18 -7.71 18.70 -20.23
C TRP A 18 -7.10 19.74 -21.18
N GLN A 19 -5.75 19.86 -21.19
CA GLN A 19 -4.96 20.04 -22.43
C GLN A 19 -3.45 19.73 -22.30
N ARG A 20 -2.83 19.27 -23.40
CA ARG A 20 -1.38 18.97 -23.56
C ARG A 20 -1.05 18.80 -25.08
N SER A 21 0.14 18.99 -25.68
CA SER A 21 1.44 18.34 -25.36
C SER A 21 2.48 18.26 -26.53
N GLU A 22 3.71 17.77 -26.29
CA GLU A 22 4.70 17.26 -27.29
C GLU A 22 5.24 15.85 -26.92
N THR A 23 5.39 15.00 -27.96
CA THR A 23 5.86 13.58 -28.09
C THR A 23 5.26 12.50 -27.17
N VAL A 24 4.80 11.38 -27.76
CA VAL A 24 4.02 10.30 -27.11
C VAL A 24 4.70 9.71 -25.86
N LEU A 25 6.03 9.70 -25.80
CA LEU A 25 6.81 9.22 -24.66
C LEU A 25 7.17 10.32 -23.64
N ASP A 26 7.47 11.56 -24.08
CA ASP A 26 7.67 12.70 -23.17
C ASP A 26 6.35 13.20 -22.54
N ARG A 27 5.21 12.80 -23.12
CA ARG A 27 3.85 13.06 -22.63
C ARG A 27 3.47 12.26 -21.39
N LEU A 28 4.13 11.19 -21.00
CA LEU A 28 3.76 10.53 -19.73
C LEU A 28 4.33 11.28 -18.51
N HIS A 29 5.42 12.04 -18.70
CA HIS A 29 6.22 12.63 -17.61
C HIS A 29 5.89 14.09 -17.20
N ARG A 30 4.80 14.72 -17.65
CA ARG A 30 4.56 16.19 -17.40
C ARG A 30 3.09 16.60 -17.20
N SER A 31 2.23 15.73 -16.67
CA SER A 31 0.84 16.14 -16.34
C SER A 31 0.80 16.65 -14.91
N SER A 32 0.41 17.91 -14.75
CA SER A 32 -0.03 18.46 -13.48
C SER A 32 -1.18 17.63 -12.93
N ILE A 33 -0.93 16.97 -11.81
CA ILE A 33 -1.94 16.24 -11.03
C ILE A 33 -2.52 17.24 -10.01
N LEU A 34 -3.85 17.29 -9.96
CA LEU A 34 -4.72 17.94 -8.94
C LEU A 34 -5.15 19.41 -9.15
N SER A 35 -6.37 19.57 -9.65
CA SER A 35 -7.36 20.43 -8.98
C SER A 35 -8.69 19.68 -8.89
N ALA A 36 -8.82 18.81 -7.89
CA ALA A 36 -10.09 18.21 -7.52
C ALA A 36 -10.70 19.00 -6.36
N ARG A 37 -11.95 19.44 -6.49
CA ARG A 37 -12.74 19.80 -5.32
C ARG A 37 -13.26 18.49 -4.72
N PRO A 38 -12.95 18.18 -3.45
CA PRO A 38 -13.46 16.97 -2.84
C PRO A 38 -14.99 17.06 -2.74
N ILE A 39 -15.71 16.17 -3.43
CA ILE A 39 -17.08 15.83 -3.04
C ILE A 39 -16.92 14.86 -1.87
N CYS A 40 -16.60 15.41 -0.71
CA CYS A 40 -16.47 14.66 0.52
C CYS A 40 -17.81 14.74 1.25
N GLU A 41 -18.67 13.75 1.04
CA GLU A 41 -19.73 13.51 2.00
C GLU A 41 -19.15 12.73 3.18
N ILE A 42 -19.08 13.37 4.34
CA ILE A 42 -19.07 12.63 5.61
C ILE A 42 -20.52 12.12 5.79
N SER A 43 -20.88 11.01 5.14
CA SER A 43 -22.22 10.44 5.24
C SER A 43 -22.19 8.92 5.47
N GLY A 44 -22.59 8.51 6.67
CA GLY A 44 -22.89 7.11 7.04
C GLY A 44 -21.70 6.26 7.50
N VAL A 45 -22.01 5.16 8.19
CA VAL A 45 -21.06 4.16 8.71
C VAL A 45 -19.99 3.86 7.65
N ALA A 46 -18.71 4.04 8.00
CA ALA A 46 -17.60 3.84 7.09
C ALA A 46 -17.67 2.43 6.48
N GLY A 47 -17.72 2.37 5.15
CA GLY A 47 -17.71 1.11 4.40
C GLY A 47 -16.45 0.30 4.73
N ILE A 48 -16.56 -1.02 4.63
CA ILE A 48 -15.45 -1.96 4.77
C ILE A 48 -14.81 -2.14 3.38
N LEU A 49 -13.49 -1.96 3.30
CA LEU A 49 -12.69 -2.04 2.08
C LEU A 49 -11.54 -3.01 2.27
N GLY A 50 -11.06 -3.61 1.19
CA GLY A 50 -9.82 -4.39 1.21
C GLY A 50 -8.64 -3.47 1.54
N ILE A 51 -7.84 -3.80 2.56
CA ILE A 51 -6.67 -3.01 2.95
C ILE A 51 -5.35 -3.60 2.43
N GLY A 52 -5.43 -4.72 1.69
CA GLY A 52 -4.29 -5.36 1.03
C GLY A 52 -3.10 -5.48 1.97
N SER A 53 -1.94 -5.06 1.49
CA SER A 53 -0.66 -5.18 2.19
C SER A 53 -0.53 -4.42 3.51
N LEU A 54 -1.48 -3.56 3.90
CA LEU A 54 -1.54 -3.08 5.30
C LEU A 54 -1.69 -4.23 6.31
N THR A 55 -2.20 -5.38 5.85
CA THR A 55 -2.25 -6.65 6.61
C THR A 55 -0.91 -7.05 7.22
N LYS A 56 0.20 -6.72 6.54
CA LYS A 56 1.56 -7.10 6.98
C LYS A 56 1.91 -6.56 8.36
N ALA A 57 1.49 -5.32 8.66
CA ALA A 57 1.68 -4.71 9.96
C ALA A 57 1.00 -5.52 11.08
N PHE A 58 -0.21 -6.04 10.83
CA PHE A 58 -0.92 -6.90 11.77
C PHE A 58 -0.19 -8.23 11.95
N THR A 59 0.19 -8.89 10.86
CA THR A 59 0.91 -10.18 10.89
C THR A 59 2.22 -10.10 11.67
N ALA A 60 2.98 -9.02 11.52
CA ALA A 60 4.22 -8.81 12.26
C ALA A 60 3.99 -8.73 13.78
N VAL A 61 2.94 -8.01 14.21
CA VAL A 61 2.57 -7.95 15.64
C VAL A 61 2.06 -9.30 16.13
N VAL A 62 1.25 -9.99 15.34
CA VAL A 62 0.74 -11.32 15.68
C VAL A 62 1.90 -12.31 15.92
N ILE A 63 2.89 -12.34 15.04
CA ILE A 63 4.09 -13.18 15.22
C ILE A 63 4.82 -12.81 16.50
N THR A 64 5.13 -11.52 16.71
CA THR A 64 5.90 -11.11 17.88
C THR A 64 5.17 -11.39 19.18
N ASN A 65 3.84 -11.28 19.22
CA ASN A 65 3.04 -11.68 20.38
C ASN A 65 3.07 -13.19 20.61
N LEU A 66 2.96 -13.98 19.54
CA LEU A 66 2.99 -15.44 19.63
C LEU A 66 4.31 -15.95 20.20
N LEU A 67 5.44 -15.36 19.80
CA LEU A 67 6.75 -15.78 20.28
C LEU A 67 6.95 -15.59 21.80
N GLU A 68 6.17 -14.71 22.44
CA GLU A 68 6.21 -14.50 23.89
C GLU A 68 5.72 -15.74 24.66
N ASP A 69 4.79 -16.50 24.08
CA ASP A 69 4.30 -17.76 24.63
C ASP A 69 5.26 -18.94 24.35
N HIS A 70 6.30 -18.71 23.53
CA HIS A 70 7.27 -19.70 23.07
C HIS A 70 8.71 -19.23 23.30
N PRO A 71 9.20 -19.17 24.55
CA PRO A 71 10.48 -18.51 24.91
C PRO A 71 11.74 -19.10 24.27
N ASN A 72 11.65 -20.30 23.69
CA ASN A 72 12.76 -20.95 22.96
C ASN A 72 12.76 -20.62 21.45
N ILE A 73 11.77 -19.87 20.97
CA ILE A 73 11.62 -19.51 19.56
C ILE A 73 11.72 -17.99 19.47
N THR A 74 12.60 -17.52 18.60
CA THR A 74 12.82 -16.08 18.39
C THR A 74 12.54 -15.71 16.93
N LEU A 75 12.57 -14.41 16.62
CA LEU A 75 12.54 -13.94 15.24
C LEU A 75 13.72 -14.44 14.40
N ASP A 76 14.77 -14.95 15.03
CA ASP A 76 15.93 -15.58 14.38
C ASP A 76 15.71 -17.06 14.04
N THR A 77 14.58 -17.65 14.47
CA THR A 77 14.27 -19.08 14.33
C THR A 77 13.25 -19.31 13.21
N VAL A 78 13.58 -20.15 12.23
CA VAL A 78 12.61 -20.67 11.22
C VAL A 78 12.73 -22.19 11.13
N ASP A 79 13.97 -22.67 11.03
CA ASP A 79 14.25 -24.09 10.94
C ASP A 79 13.77 -24.84 12.19
N GLY A 80 13.21 -26.03 11.98
CA GLY A 80 12.63 -26.85 13.04
C GLY A 80 11.21 -26.48 13.51
N ILE A 81 10.70 -25.28 13.18
CA ILE A 81 9.28 -24.93 13.44
C ILE A 81 8.38 -25.59 12.40
N LEU A 82 8.74 -25.42 11.12
CA LEU A 82 8.00 -25.91 9.97
C LEU A 82 8.75 -27.10 9.36
N PRO A 83 8.35 -28.36 9.63
CA PRO A 83 9.07 -29.53 9.14
C PRO A 83 9.09 -29.61 7.60
N ASP A 84 8.10 -29.02 6.94
CA ASP A 84 7.96 -29.01 5.49
C ASP A 84 8.72 -27.86 4.82
N TYR A 85 9.34 -26.95 5.59
CA TYR A 85 10.23 -25.93 5.07
C TYR A 85 11.61 -26.54 4.79
N VAL A 86 11.79 -27.05 3.58
CA VAL A 86 13.01 -27.75 3.17
C VAL A 86 13.70 -26.97 2.04
N PRO A 87 14.49 -25.93 2.34
CA PRO A 87 15.19 -25.19 1.32
C PRO A 87 16.30 -26.00 0.66
N LEU A 88 16.54 -25.75 -0.64
CA LEU A 88 17.58 -26.43 -1.42
C LEU A 88 19.00 -26.01 -1.02
N ASP A 89 19.17 -24.77 -0.58
CA ASP A 89 20.45 -24.21 -0.14
C ASP A 89 20.55 -24.33 1.39
N ASP A 90 21.57 -25.03 1.88
CA ASP A 90 21.85 -25.14 3.32
C ASP A 90 22.14 -23.78 3.96
N ARG A 91 22.58 -22.78 3.18
CA ARG A 91 22.69 -21.40 3.69
C ARG A 91 21.33 -20.79 3.97
N LEU A 92 20.33 -21.03 3.12
CA LEU A 92 18.97 -20.59 3.41
C LEU A 92 18.41 -21.31 4.62
N ARG A 93 18.60 -22.64 4.71
CA ARG A 93 18.15 -23.43 5.86
C ARG A 93 18.67 -22.87 7.18
N ASN A 94 19.96 -22.51 7.22
CA ASN A 94 20.64 -22.17 8.47
C ASN A 94 20.74 -20.66 8.76
N GLN A 95 20.50 -19.78 7.77
CA GLN A 95 20.73 -18.33 7.94
C GLN A 95 19.46 -17.49 7.84
N VAL A 96 18.41 -17.96 7.15
CA VAL A 96 17.17 -17.19 7.03
C VAL A 96 16.37 -17.26 8.32
N SER A 97 15.76 -16.14 8.69
CA SER A 97 14.95 -16.04 9.89
C SER A 97 13.53 -15.51 9.65
N LEU A 98 12.66 -15.59 10.67
CA LEU A 98 11.32 -15.01 10.61
C LEU A 98 11.40 -13.50 10.43
N GLY A 99 12.34 -12.85 11.11
CA GLY A 99 12.64 -11.45 10.91
C GLY A 99 13.07 -11.15 9.47
N ASP A 100 13.81 -12.06 8.82
CA ASP A 100 14.20 -11.89 7.41
C ASP A 100 13.00 -11.95 6.46
N PHE A 101 12.02 -12.82 6.74
CA PHE A 101 10.79 -12.90 5.97
C PHE A 101 9.89 -11.69 6.17
N LEU A 102 9.67 -11.27 7.42
CA LEU A 102 8.82 -10.13 7.75
C LEU A 102 9.41 -8.80 7.25
N SER A 103 10.73 -8.75 7.04
CA SER A 103 11.44 -7.54 6.59
C SER A 103 11.89 -7.58 5.12
N HIS A 104 11.38 -8.54 4.33
CA HIS A 104 11.70 -8.68 2.88
C HIS A 104 13.19 -8.76 2.56
N ARG A 105 13.96 -9.44 3.41
CA ARG A 105 15.43 -9.54 3.28
C ARG A 105 15.95 -10.97 3.21
N SER A 106 15.08 -11.92 2.90
CA SER A 106 15.44 -13.33 2.69
C SER A 106 16.08 -13.59 1.32
N GLY A 107 15.88 -12.71 0.34
CA GLY A 107 16.31 -12.90 -1.05
C GLY A 107 15.51 -13.97 -1.82
N LEU A 108 14.43 -14.49 -1.23
CA LEU A 108 13.54 -15.46 -1.86
C LEU A 108 12.85 -14.84 -3.08
N LEU A 109 12.66 -15.62 -4.15
CA LEU A 109 11.86 -15.21 -5.31
C LEU A 109 10.42 -14.87 -4.88
N GLY A 110 9.93 -13.70 -5.28
CA GLY A 110 8.62 -13.15 -4.89
C GLY A 110 7.46 -13.43 -5.84
N ASP A 111 7.67 -14.22 -6.89
CA ASP A 111 6.67 -14.47 -7.92
C ASP A 111 5.46 -15.24 -7.36
N MET A 112 4.26 -14.69 -7.51
CA MET A 112 2.99 -15.31 -7.09
C MET A 112 2.20 -15.91 -8.25
N SER A 113 2.65 -15.73 -9.51
CA SER A 113 1.89 -16.12 -10.70
C SER A 113 1.57 -17.62 -10.76
N PHE A 114 2.46 -18.46 -10.24
CA PHE A 114 2.24 -19.90 -10.16
C PHE A 114 1.30 -20.33 -9.02
N ALA A 115 1.05 -19.44 -8.07
CA ALA A 115 0.34 -19.78 -6.84
C ALA A 115 -1.04 -19.17 -6.77
N VAL A 116 -1.30 -18.07 -7.47
CA VAL A 116 -2.55 -17.30 -7.41
C VAL A 116 -3.03 -17.02 -8.83
N GLN A 117 -4.31 -17.25 -9.09
CA GLN A 117 -4.95 -17.03 -10.39
C GLN A 117 -6.07 -15.98 -10.29
N GLY A 118 -6.89 -15.90 -11.33
CA GLY A 118 -8.12 -15.11 -11.31
C GLY A 118 -8.93 -15.38 -10.05
N GLN A 119 -9.56 -14.33 -9.53
CA GLN A 119 -10.33 -14.36 -8.27
C GLN A 119 -9.52 -14.73 -7.02
N PHE A 120 -8.20 -14.74 -7.08
CA PHE A 120 -7.29 -15.02 -5.96
C PHE A 120 -7.33 -16.49 -5.49
N GLU A 121 -7.80 -17.37 -6.36
CA GLU A 121 -7.75 -18.81 -6.13
C GLU A 121 -6.30 -19.32 -6.20
N CYS A 122 -5.94 -20.23 -5.30
CA CYS A 122 -4.62 -20.84 -5.34
C CYS A 122 -4.57 -22.06 -6.26
N LEU A 123 -3.54 -22.13 -7.11
CA LEU A 123 -3.32 -23.27 -8.02
C LEU A 123 -2.96 -24.56 -7.29
N LEU A 124 -2.34 -24.43 -6.12
CA LEU A 124 -1.96 -25.55 -5.27
C LEU A 124 -2.67 -25.44 -3.93
N PRO A 125 -3.02 -26.58 -3.31
CA PRO A 125 -3.45 -26.64 -1.92
C PRO A 125 -2.44 -25.98 -0.98
N LYS A 126 -2.94 -25.38 0.12
CA LYS A 126 -2.13 -24.63 1.09
C LYS A 126 -0.94 -25.43 1.65
N ASP A 127 -1.13 -26.73 1.88
CA ASP A 127 -0.11 -27.66 2.38
C ASP A 127 1.00 -27.99 1.35
N GLN A 128 0.76 -27.76 0.06
CA GLN A 128 1.76 -27.97 -1.01
C GLN A 128 2.58 -26.72 -1.33
N LEU A 129 2.09 -25.54 -0.95
CA LEU A 129 2.73 -24.26 -1.28
C LEU A 129 4.08 -24.07 -0.55
N LEU A 130 4.14 -24.37 0.75
CA LEU A 130 5.37 -24.25 1.54
C LEU A 130 6.51 -25.19 1.06
N PRO A 131 6.30 -26.51 0.86
CA PRO A 131 7.33 -27.39 0.32
C PRO A 131 7.79 -27.04 -1.09
N THR A 132 6.93 -26.36 -1.86
CA THR A 132 7.23 -25.92 -3.23
C THR A 132 8.13 -24.68 -3.20
N VAL A 133 7.70 -23.62 -2.50
CA VAL A 133 8.43 -22.35 -2.43
C VAL A 133 9.75 -22.48 -1.69
N SER A 134 9.85 -23.37 -0.68
CA SER A 134 11.12 -23.58 0.04
C SER A 134 12.22 -24.02 -0.93
N ARG A 135 11.88 -24.76 -1.98
CA ARG A 135 12.84 -25.28 -2.97
C ARG A 135 13.22 -24.30 -4.07
N TRP A 136 12.79 -23.05 -3.99
CA TRP A 136 13.13 -22.05 -4.99
C TRP A 136 14.54 -21.49 -4.79
N LYS A 137 15.11 -21.00 -5.90
CA LYS A 137 16.38 -20.25 -5.84
C LYS A 137 16.13 -18.86 -5.26
N THR A 138 17.13 -18.35 -4.55
CA THR A 138 17.18 -16.93 -4.20
C THR A 138 17.57 -16.09 -5.40
N ILE A 139 17.03 -14.88 -5.46
CA ILE A 139 17.34 -13.87 -6.48
C ILE A 139 18.26 -12.77 -5.95
N ALA A 140 18.45 -12.70 -4.64
CA ALA A 140 19.34 -11.74 -3.98
C ALA A 140 20.03 -12.37 -2.76
N PRO A 141 21.19 -11.83 -2.32
CA PRO A 141 21.82 -12.29 -1.09
C PRO A 141 21.01 -11.90 0.14
N ILE A 142 20.88 -12.83 1.10
CA ILE A 142 20.22 -12.62 2.40
C ILE A 142 20.76 -11.36 3.08
N ARG A 143 19.86 -10.51 3.59
CA ARG A 143 20.14 -9.25 4.33
C ARG A 143 20.94 -8.17 3.59
N ARG A 144 21.28 -8.36 2.31
CA ARG A 144 22.02 -7.35 1.53
C ARG A 144 21.15 -6.48 0.65
N GLN A 145 19.97 -6.95 0.28
CA GLN A 145 19.06 -6.26 -0.60
C GLN A 145 17.63 -6.49 -0.13
N TRP A 146 16.85 -5.41 -0.07
CA TRP A 146 15.41 -5.50 0.15
C TRP A 146 14.72 -5.96 -1.13
N SER A 147 13.81 -6.92 -1.00
CA SER A 147 13.06 -7.49 -2.12
C SER A 147 11.68 -7.90 -1.61
N TYR A 148 10.67 -7.07 -1.89
CA TYR A 148 9.30 -7.30 -1.46
C TYR A 148 8.81 -8.71 -1.79
N ASN A 149 8.30 -9.43 -0.80
CA ASN A 149 7.91 -10.82 -0.97
C ASN A 149 6.73 -11.24 -0.08
N ASN A 150 5.59 -11.54 -0.72
CA ASN A 150 4.39 -12.03 -0.03
C ASN A 150 4.54 -13.44 0.53
N TRP A 151 5.43 -14.27 -0.03
CA TRP A 151 5.70 -15.62 0.47
C TRP A 151 6.26 -15.61 1.89
N GLY A 152 7.09 -14.61 2.23
CA GLY A 152 7.60 -14.47 3.59
C GLY A 152 6.49 -14.32 4.63
N TYR A 153 5.44 -13.57 4.29
CA TYR A 153 4.27 -13.40 5.15
C TYR A 153 3.38 -14.63 5.18
N GLY A 154 3.29 -15.40 4.09
CA GLY A 154 2.63 -16.70 4.12
C GLY A 154 3.36 -17.74 4.98
N ILE A 155 4.69 -17.76 4.93
CA ILE A 155 5.52 -18.59 5.82
C ILE A 155 5.30 -18.18 7.29
N ALA A 156 5.25 -16.88 7.57
CA ALA A 156 4.89 -16.39 8.90
C ALA A 156 3.49 -16.87 9.33
N GLY A 157 2.49 -16.84 8.43
CA GLY A 157 1.18 -17.46 8.65
C GLY A 157 1.26 -18.93 9.05
N ALA A 158 2.04 -19.72 8.33
CA ALA A 158 2.23 -21.13 8.65
C ALA A 158 2.87 -21.33 10.03
N VAL A 159 3.79 -20.45 10.45
CA VAL A 159 4.34 -20.46 11.82
C VAL A 159 3.26 -20.13 12.85
N ILE A 160 2.39 -19.15 12.58
CA ILE A 160 1.26 -18.81 13.47
C ILE A 160 0.39 -20.04 13.69
N GLU A 161 -0.01 -20.71 12.60
CA GLU A 161 -0.88 -21.88 12.66
C GLU A 161 -0.21 -23.04 13.40
N LYS A 162 1.08 -23.26 13.13
CA LYS A 162 1.85 -24.36 13.73
C LYS A 162 2.02 -24.20 15.24
N LEU A 163 2.37 -23.02 15.71
CA LEU A 163 2.68 -22.77 17.12
C LEU A 163 1.42 -22.54 17.96
N SER A 164 0.43 -21.81 17.42
CA SER A 164 -0.83 -21.52 18.14
C SER A 164 -1.87 -22.64 18.06
N GLY A 165 -1.79 -23.51 17.05
CA GLY A 165 -2.82 -24.50 16.73
C GLY A 165 -4.14 -23.89 16.20
N LYS A 166 -4.15 -22.60 15.86
CA LYS A 166 -5.32 -21.84 15.38
C LYS A 166 -5.06 -21.29 13.98
N SER A 167 -6.10 -21.04 13.19
CA SER A 167 -5.94 -20.34 11.91
C SER A 167 -5.43 -18.91 12.13
N PHE A 168 -4.80 -18.32 11.11
CA PHE A 168 -4.38 -16.91 11.14
C PHE A 168 -5.52 -15.99 11.59
N ALA A 169 -6.70 -16.13 10.97
CA ALA A 169 -7.89 -15.34 11.30
C ALA A 169 -8.29 -15.46 12.78
N ALA A 170 -8.30 -16.68 13.32
CA ALA A 170 -8.70 -16.93 14.70
C ALA A 170 -7.70 -16.34 15.69
N TYR A 171 -6.40 -16.55 15.46
CA TYR A 171 -5.36 -16.03 16.35
C TYR A 171 -5.22 -14.51 16.25
N LEU A 172 -5.33 -13.91 15.06
CA LEU A 172 -5.39 -12.45 14.87
C LEU A 172 -6.56 -11.84 15.66
N LYS A 173 -7.75 -12.44 15.55
CA LYS A 173 -8.93 -11.97 16.26
C LYS A 173 -8.74 -11.96 17.76
N GLU A 174 -8.24 -13.07 18.32
CA GLU A 174 -8.03 -13.21 19.76
C GLU A 174 -6.89 -12.35 20.30
N SER A 175 -5.76 -12.29 19.60
CA SER A 175 -4.55 -11.64 20.10
C SER A 175 -4.53 -10.13 19.88
N ILE A 176 -5.25 -9.63 18.86
CA ILE A 176 -5.19 -8.23 18.44
C ILE A 176 -6.58 -7.59 18.35
N LEU A 177 -7.50 -8.16 17.56
CA LEU A 177 -8.73 -7.44 17.21
C LEU A 177 -9.68 -7.29 18.40
N ASP A 178 -9.94 -8.38 19.14
CA ASP A 178 -10.82 -8.36 20.31
C ASP A 178 -10.25 -7.48 21.45
N PRO A 179 -8.96 -7.59 21.84
CA PRO A 179 -8.37 -6.73 22.86
C PRO A 179 -8.38 -5.23 22.52
N LEU A 180 -8.32 -4.87 21.23
CA LEU A 180 -8.36 -3.48 20.76
C LEU A 180 -9.78 -3.00 20.40
N GLY A 181 -10.78 -3.90 20.40
CA GLY A 181 -12.16 -3.57 20.02
C GLY A 181 -12.33 -3.26 18.52
N LEU A 182 -11.50 -3.84 17.66
CA LEU A 182 -11.52 -3.67 16.20
C LEU A 182 -12.57 -4.62 15.58
N LYS A 183 -13.80 -4.14 15.45
CA LYS A 183 -14.99 -4.97 15.13
C LYS A 183 -15.20 -5.23 13.64
N HIS A 184 -14.63 -4.40 12.79
CA HIS A 184 -14.84 -4.38 11.35
C HIS A 184 -13.63 -4.94 10.58
N ILE A 185 -12.52 -5.21 11.27
CA ILE A 185 -11.38 -5.90 10.66
C ILE A 185 -11.66 -7.39 10.53
N THR A 186 -11.48 -7.94 9.32
CA THR A 186 -11.65 -9.37 9.06
C THR A 186 -10.81 -9.84 7.88
N SER A 187 -10.29 -11.06 7.93
CA SER A 187 -9.78 -11.80 6.76
C SER A 187 -10.80 -12.79 6.20
N GLN A 188 -11.99 -12.85 6.81
CA GLN A 188 -13.05 -13.80 6.53
C GLN A 188 -14.32 -13.06 6.11
N PRO A 189 -14.30 -12.29 5.00
CA PRO A 189 -15.49 -11.58 4.55
C PRO A 189 -16.56 -12.59 4.09
N ASN A 190 -17.82 -12.18 4.19
CA ASN A 190 -18.98 -12.96 3.73
C ASN A 190 -19.75 -12.25 2.60
N PHE A 191 -19.56 -10.94 2.43
CA PHE A 191 -20.26 -10.09 1.45
C PHE A 191 -21.79 -10.27 1.48
N GLY A 192 -22.37 -10.46 2.67
CA GLY A 192 -23.80 -10.59 2.85
C GLY A 192 -24.52 -9.25 2.63
N PRO A 193 -25.83 -9.24 2.32
CA PRO A 193 -26.59 -8.00 2.08
C PRO A 193 -26.63 -7.01 3.25
N GLN A 194 -26.33 -7.48 4.47
CA GLN A 194 -26.27 -6.67 5.69
C GLN A 194 -24.85 -6.21 6.02
N ASP A 195 -23.84 -6.71 5.30
CA ASP A 195 -22.46 -6.34 5.51
C ASP A 195 -22.14 -5.06 4.72
N ASN A 196 -21.51 -4.09 5.36
CA ASN A 196 -21.24 -2.77 4.77
C ASN A 196 -19.96 -2.76 3.93
N PHE A 197 -19.74 -3.73 3.05
CA PHE A 197 -18.56 -3.74 2.16
C PHE A 197 -18.75 -2.79 0.97
N ALA A 198 -17.77 -1.95 0.70
CA ALA A 198 -17.76 -1.11 -0.49
C ALA A 198 -17.53 -1.98 -1.74
N SER A 199 -18.27 -1.75 -2.83
CA SER A 199 -18.04 -2.51 -4.07
C SER A 199 -16.72 -2.10 -4.73
N PRO A 200 -15.91 -3.05 -5.22
CA PRO A 200 -14.66 -2.74 -5.89
C PRO A 200 -14.88 -2.23 -7.31
N HIS A 201 -14.01 -1.33 -7.76
CA HIS A 201 -14.03 -0.76 -9.11
C HIS A 201 -12.63 -0.73 -9.75
N ILE A 202 -12.61 -0.62 -11.07
CA ILE A 202 -11.43 -0.26 -11.86
C ILE A 202 -11.75 1.04 -12.59
N ALA A 203 -10.82 1.99 -12.63
CA ALA A 203 -10.98 3.17 -13.47
C ALA A 203 -10.54 2.86 -14.91
N LEU A 204 -11.41 3.14 -15.88
CA LEU A 204 -11.05 3.11 -17.29
C LEU A 204 -10.22 4.35 -17.67
N CYS A 205 -9.59 4.34 -18.86
CA CYS A 205 -8.74 5.43 -19.33
C CYS A 205 -9.48 6.79 -19.44
N ASP A 206 -10.80 6.76 -19.64
CA ASP A 206 -11.66 7.95 -19.68
C ASP A 206 -12.14 8.41 -18.29
N GLY A 207 -11.74 7.71 -17.23
CA GLY A 207 -12.13 7.94 -15.84
C GLY A 207 -13.45 7.27 -15.44
N THR A 208 -14.12 6.55 -16.35
CA THR A 208 -15.36 5.84 -16.04
C THR A 208 -15.08 4.71 -15.03
N PRO A 209 -15.82 4.63 -13.90
CA PRO A 209 -15.67 3.52 -12.97
C PRO A 209 -16.36 2.27 -13.51
N LEU A 210 -15.60 1.19 -13.68
CA LEU A 210 -16.10 -0.13 -14.01
C LEU A 210 -16.21 -0.96 -12.72
N PRO A 211 -17.42 -1.33 -12.26
CA PRO A 211 -17.55 -2.22 -11.12
C PRO A 211 -16.98 -3.60 -11.44
N VAL A 212 -16.26 -4.19 -10.49
CA VAL A 212 -15.78 -5.57 -10.57
C VAL A 212 -16.41 -6.42 -9.48
N ASN A 213 -16.42 -7.73 -9.67
CA ASN A 213 -16.98 -8.64 -8.66
C ASN A 213 -16.15 -8.56 -7.38
N SER A 214 -16.82 -8.48 -6.23
CA SER A 214 -16.18 -8.75 -4.94
C SER A 214 -15.64 -10.16 -4.95
N THR A 215 -14.35 -10.33 -4.66
CA THR A 215 -13.75 -11.66 -4.49
C THR A 215 -13.16 -11.79 -3.09
N TYR A 216 -13.04 -13.02 -2.61
CA TYR A 216 -12.51 -13.33 -1.29
C TYR A 216 -10.96 -13.28 -1.32
N PHE A 217 -10.36 -12.10 -1.45
CA PHE A 217 -8.90 -11.98 -1.61
C PHE A 217 -8.15 -12.73 -0.52
N PHE A 218 -7.35 -13.71 -0.93
CA PHE A 218 -6.51 -14.53 -0.06
C PHE A 218 -7.20 -15.24 1.12
N LYS A 219 -8.52 -15.25 1.19
CA LYS A 219 -9.28 -15.92 2.25
C LYS A 219 -8.93 -17.41 2.29
N ASP A 220 -8.57 -17.91 3.47
CA ASP A 220 -8.17 -19.30 3.70
C ASP A 220 -6.96 -19.78 2.86
N THR A 221 -6.24 -18.87 2.21
CA THR A 221 -5.06 -19.20 1.40
C THR A 221 -3.76 -19.10 2.19
N PHE A 222 -2.65 -19.49 1.57
CA PHE A 222 -1.31 -19.27 2.13
C PHE A 222 -0.95 -17.79 2.28
N PHE A 223 -1.57 -16.90 1.51
CA PHE A 223 -1.26 -15.47 1.47
C PHE A 223 -2.21 -14.61 2.32
N GLU A 224 -3.14 -15.22 3.06
CA GLU A 224 -4.03 -14.53 3.99
C GLU A 224 -3.27 -13.53 4.91
N PRO A 225 -2.12 -13.88 5.52
CA PRO A 225 -1.35 -12.96 6.36
C PRO A 225 -0.56 -11.90 5.58
N ALA A 226 -0.50 -11.98 4.25
CA ALA A 226 0.22 -11.02 3.42
C ALA A 226 -0.69 -9.86 2.99
N GLY A 227 -1.99 -10.11 2.80
CA GLY A 227 -2.89 -9.09 2.24
C GLY A 227 -4.38 -9.35 2.36
N GLY A 228 -4.82 -10.32 3.16
CA GLY A 228 -6.21 -10.79 3.19
C GLY A 228 -7.18 -9.94 4.02
N LEU A 229 -6.72 -8.88 4.69
CA LEU A 229 -7.61 -8.10 5.57
C LEU A 229 -8.46 -7.08 4.82
N TYR A 230 -9.64 -6.89 5.40
CA TYR A 230 -10.58 -5.83 5.14
C TYR A 230 -10.76 -5.01 6.40
N SER A 231 -11.04 -3.72 6.26
CA SER A 231 -11.28 -2.81 7.39
C SER A 231 -12.08 -1.59 6.95
N ASN A 232 -12.48 -0.76 7.90
CA ASN A 232 -12.97 0.59 7.65
C ASN A 232 -12.03 1.63 8.26
N VAL A 233 -12.31 2.91 7.99
CA VAL A 233 -11.45 4.01 8.45
C VAL A 233 -11.45 4.13 9.99
N ASP A 234 -12.58 3.87 10.66
CA ASP A 234 -12.70 3.99 12.11
C ASP A 234 -11.82 2.97 12.86
N ASP A 235 -11.83 1.72 12.43
CA ASP A 235 -10.99 0.67 12.99
C ASP A 235 -9.51 0.89 12.65
N MET A 236 -9.20 1.34 11.42
CA MET A 236 -7.82 1.69 11.05
C MET A 236 -7.27 2.87 11.84
N LEU A 237 -8.10 3.87 12.17
CA LEU A 237 -7.71 4.98 13.06
C LEU A 237 -7.52 4.51 14.51
N THR A 238 -8.37 3.59 14.98
CA THR A 238 -8.22 2.97 16.30
C THR A 238 -6.91 2.18 16.39
N TRP A 239 -6.59 1.40 15.35
CA TRP A 239 -5.31 0.71 15.18
C TRP A 239 -4.14 1.69 15.17
N ALA A 240 -4.19 2.74 14.34
CA ALA A 240 -3.15 3.75 14.21
C ALA A 240 -2.82 4.41 15.56
N LYS A 241 -3.86 4.82 16.31
CA LYS A 241 -3.71 5.38 17.66
C LYS A 241 -3.03 4.40 18.62
N ALA A 242 -3.44 3.13 18.60
CA ALA A 242 -2.86 2.12 19.47
C ALA A 242 -1.38 1.86 19.14
N VAL A 243 -1.01 1.86 17.85
CA VAL A 243 0.39 1.74 17.41
C VAL A 243 1.24 2.91 17.89
N LEU A 244 0.77 4.15 17.71
CA LEU A 244 1.47 5.36 18.17
C LEU A 244 1.73 5.34 19.68
N GLN A 245 0.73 4.93 20.47
CA GLN A 245 0.87 4.80 21.93
C GLN A 245 1.85 3.69 22.36
N ALA A 246 1.94 2.61 21.59
CA ALA A 246 2.88 1.52 21.83
C ALA A 246 4.31 1.91 21.45
N GLU A 247 4.46 2.66 20.36
CA GLU A 247 5.74 3.23 19.92
C GLU A 247 6.34 4.17 20.96
N SER A 248 5.53 5.06 21.54
CA SER A 248 5.95 6.05 22.53
C SER A 248 6.36 5.45 23.89
N GLY A 249 6.42 4.11 24.01
CA GLY A 249 7.00 3.42 25.16
C GLY A 249 6.04 2.53 25.96
N SER A 250 4.77 2.37 25.55
CA SER A 250 3.89 1.38 26.19
C SER A 250 4.31 -0.05 25.83
N ARG A 251 4.97 -0.73 26.77
CA ARG A 251 5.33 -2.16 26.67
C ARG A 251 4.25 -3.09 27.21
N SER A 252 3.01 -2.65 27.22
CA SER A 252 1.86 -3.39 27.78
C SER A 252 0.75 -3.57 26.75
N GLY A 253 -0.04 -4.62 26.94
CA GLY A 253 -1.19 -4.89 26.07
C GLY A 253 -0.83 -5.59 24.76
N PRO A 254 -1.78 -5.62 23.81
CA PRO A 254 -1.66 -6.40 22.58
C PRO A 254 -0.62 -5.87 21.60
N LEU A 255 -0.14 -4.62 21.76
CA LEU A 255 0.83 -3.99 20.85
C LEU A 255 2.20 -3.74 21.47
N ARG A 256 2.53 -4.38 22.61
CA ARG A 256 3.78 -4.17 23.36
C ARG A 256 5.07 -4.31 22.55
N ASN A 257 5.03 -5.06 21.46
CA ASN A 257 6.17 -5.37 20.60
C ASN A 257 6.34 -4.42 19.40
N ILE A 258 5.52 -3.36 19.31
CA ILE A 258 5.63 -2.36 18.23
C ILE A 258 7.04 -1.80 18.06
N PRO A 259 7.81 -1.44 19.12
CA PRO A 259 9.18 -0.97 18.96
C PRO A 259 10.10 -1.96 18.22
N THR A 260 9.90 -3.27 18.41
CA THR A 260 10.63 -4.31 17.66
C THR A 260 10.13 -4.37 16.22
N VAL A 261 8.82 -4.35 16.02
CA VAL A 261 8.16 -4.48 14.70
C VAL A 261 8.54 -3.32 13.76
N ILE A 262 8.58 -2.08 14.24
CA ILE A 262 8.88 -0.90 13.41
C ILE A 262 10.38 -0.63 13.26
N SER A 263 11.24 -1.32 14.02
CA SER A 263 12.69 -1.06 14.01
C SER A 263 13.29 -1.24 12.62
N ASN A 264 14.29 -0.43 12.28
CA ASN A 264 14.94 -0.47 10.97
C ASN A 264 15.64 -1.81 10.72
N GLN A 265 15.14 -2.61 9.77
CA GLN A 265 15.69 -3.93 9.47
C GLN A 265 16.56 -3.95 8.22
N ILE A 266 16.20 -3.18 7.19
CA ILE A 266 16.94 -3.09 5.93
C ILE A 266 16.60 -1.78 5.20
N PRO A 267 17.56 -1.09 4.57
CA PRO A 267 17.26 0.07 3.74
C PRO A 267 16.48 -0.34 2.49
N LEU A 268 15.56 0.52 2.05
CA LEU A 268 14.78 0.33 0.81
C LEU A 268 15.59 0.71 -0.44
N ASP A 269 16.53 1.62 -0.29
CA ASP A 269 17.29 2.26 -1.37
C ASP A 269 18.71 2.63 -0.91
N HIS A 270 19.49 3.27 -1.78
CA HIS A 270 20.85 3.70 -1.45
C HIS A 270 20.81 4.82 -0.40
N LEU A 271 21.38 4.52 0.79
CA LEU A 271 21.38 5.30 2.04
C LEU A 271 21.74 6.80 1.93
N SER A 272 22.32 7.26 0.83
CA SER A 272 22.89 8.61 0.73
C SER A 272 21.88 9.74 0.53
N HIS A 273 20.58 9.47 0.33
CA HIS A 273 19.60 10.51 -0.01
C HIS A 273 18.36 10.59 0.89
N ASP A 274 17.68 9.47 1.21
CA ASP A 274 16.27 9.56 1.69
C ASP A 274 15.96 8.92 3.07
N PHE A 275 16.97 8.39 3.78
CA PHE A 275 16.83 7.73 5.10
C PHE A 275 15.57 6.84 5.20
N ARG A 276 15.40 5.88 4.28
CA ARG A 276 14.25 4.95 4.26
C ARG A 276 14.64 3.55 4.65
N PHE A 277 13.88 2.98 5.58
CA PHE A 277 14.07 1.62 6.06
C PHE A 277 12.75 0.87 6.07
N TYR A 278 12.83 -0.42 5.73
CA TYR A 278 11.75 -1.34 5.98
C TYR A 278 11.96 -1.99 7.35
N GLY A 279 10.93 -1.95 8.19
CA GLY A 279 10.80 -2.75 9.41
C GLY A 279 10.05 -4.04 9.11
N MET A 280 9.12 -4.45 9.98
CA MET A 280 8.25 -5.60 9.77
C MET A 280 6.84 -5.11 9.46
N GLY A 281 6.53 -4.92 8.18
CA GLY A 281 5.22 -4.44 7.74
C GLY A 281 5.07 -2.91 7.81
N TRP A 282 6.17 -2.19 8.04
CA TRP A 282 6.23 -0.73 8.11
C TRP A 282 7.42 -0.20 7.34
N ILE A 283 7.23 0.94 6.69
CA ILE A 283 8.30 1.76 6.14
C ILE A 283 8.51 2.92 7.09
N GLN A 284 9.77 3.20 7.41
CA GLN A 284 10.18 4.35 8.19
C GLN A 284 10.94 5.32 7.29
N THR A 285 10.62 6.61 7.37
CA THR A 285 11.40 7.70 6.78
C THR A 285 11.40 8.94 7.66
N GLN A 286 12.25 9.91 7.36
CA GLN A 286 12.29 11.20 8.02
C GLN A 286 11.96 12.30 7.00
N LEU A 287 11.09 13.22 7.40
CA LEU A 287 10.79 14.44 6.65
C LEU A 287 11.85 15.51 6.98
N PRO A 288 12.16 16.44 6.07
CA PRO A 288 11.71 16.48 4.68
C PRO A 288 12.20 15.26 3.88
N GLY A 289 11.29 14.58 3.17
CA GLY A 289 11.58 13.29 2.55
C GLY A 289 10.49 12.84 1.59
N VAL A 290 10.83 11.88 0.72
CA VAL A 290 9.87 11.25 -0.19
C VAL A 290 9.11 10.14 0.55
N VAL A 291 7.79 10.26 0.56
CA VAL A 291 6.84 9.26 1.10
C VAL A 291 6.06 8.65 -0.07
N GLY A 292 5.41 7.52 0.17
CA GLY A 292 4.87 6.67 -0.88
C GLY A 292 5.93 5.67 -1.33
N LEU A 293 5.73 4.98 -2.45
CA LEU A 293 6.65 4.04 -3.12
C LEU A 293 6.39 2.54 -2.99
N GLN A 294 5.41 2.11 -2.20
CA GLN A 294 5.03 0.70 -2.12
C GLN A 294 3.80 0.35 -2.96
N GLY A 295 3.03 1.36 -3.38
CA GLY A 295 2.01 1.24 -4.42
C GLY A 295 2.60 1.40 -5.82
N ASP A 296 1.75 1.61 -6.83
CA ASP A 296 2.15 1.55 -8.24
C ASP A 296 2.72 2.87 -8.77
N ASN A 297 2.73 3.92 -7.93
CA ASN A 297 3.25 5.24 -8.27
C ASN A 297 4.72 5.25 -8.78
N PRO A 298 5.68 4.48 -8.24
CA PRO A 298 7.07 4.48 -8.71
C PRO A 298 7.25 3.95 -10.13
N GLU A 299 6.35 3.09 -10.59
CA GLU A 299 6.39 2.59 -11.97
C GLU A 299 5.90 3.65 -12.96
N LEU A 300 5.10 4.60 -12.48
CA LEU A 300 4.52 5.69 -13.26
C LEU A 300 5.39 6.95 -13.25
N PHE A 301 6.13 7.18 -12.18
CA PHE A 301 6.95 8.38 -11.98
C PHE A 301 8.36 8.04 -11.53
N PRO A 302 9.41 8.65 -12.11
CA PRO A 302 10.75 8.54 -11.58
C PRO A 302 10.79 9.05 -10.13
N ILE A 303 11.51 8.33 -9.26
CA ILE A 303 11.55 8.64 -7.82
C ILE A 303 12.03 10.07 -7.53
N GLN A 304 12.93 10.59 -8.36
CA GLN A 304 13.45 11.96 -8.27
C GLN A 304 12.42 13.05 -8.59
N ASP A 305 11.32 12.68 -9.24
CA ASP A 305 10.23 13.59 -9.61
C ASP A 305 9.10 13.58 -8.56
N LEU A 306 9.20 12.72 -7.55
CA LEU A 306 8.22 12.68 -6.46
C LEU A 306 8.38 13.88 -5.53
N PRO A 307 7.28 14.41 -5.00
CA PRO A 307 7.33 15.59 -4.14
C PRO A 307 8.06 15.31 -2.84
N LEU A 308 8.94 16.23 -2.45
CA LEU A 308 9.56 16.24 -1.13
C LEU A 308 8.52 16.74 -0.11
N LEU A 309 8.02 15.85 0.74
CA LEU A 309 7.08 16.23 1.77
C LEU A 309 7.82 16.86 2.94
N GLY A 310 7.20 17.86 3.59
CA GLY A 310 7.77 18.51 4.77
C GLY A 310 8.86 19.54 4.49
N ALA A 311 9.10 19.91 3.23
CA ALA A 311 10.09 20.90 2.83
C ALA A 311 9.97 22.23 3.62
N GLY A 312 11.11 22.78 4.04
CA GLY A 312 11.18 23.95 4.91
C GLY A 312 10.73 23.72 6.36
N GLY A 313 10.23 22.53 6.70
CA GLY A 313 9.80 22.14 8.05
C GLY A 313 10.93 21.61 8.95
N SER A 314 10.60 21.37 10.22
CA SER A 314 11.50 20.65 11.13
C SER A 314 11.45 19.14 10.86
N PRO A 315 12.55 18.41 11.11
CA PRO A 315 12.55 16.98 10.88
C PRO A 315 11.48 16.24 11.68
N MET A 316 10.77 15.33 11.02
CA MET A 316 9.68 14.56 11.61
C MET A 316 9.72 13.12 11.09
N MET A 317 9.58 12.15 11.98
CA MET A 317 9.49 10.74 11.63
C MET A 317 8.13 10.41 11.04
N VAL A 318 8.13 9.53 10.04
CA VAL A 318 6.91 8.99 9.44
C VAL A 318 7.04 7.49 9.34
N TYR A 319 6.05 6.80 9.91
CA TYR A 319 5.82 5.38 9.63
C TYR A 319 4.68 5.26 8.64
N TYR A 320 4.87 4.49 7.58
CA TYR A 320 3.81 4.31 6.59
C TYR A 320 3.83 2.94 5.94
N HIS A 321 2.71 2.58 5.34
CA HIS A 321 2.61 1.45 4.43
C HIS A 321 1.44 1.69 3.47
N GLN A 322 1.49 1.05 2.30
CA GLN A 322 0.41 1.06 1.31
C GLN A 322 -0.14 -0.34 1.11
N GLY A 323 -1.37 -0.45 0.64
CA GLY A 323 -2.02 -1.71 0.34
C GLY A 323 -2.76 -1.64 -0.98
N SER A 324 -2.57 -2.67 -1.80
CA SER A 324 -3.35 -2.91 -3.01
C SER A 324 -4.09 -4.24 -2.86
N ALA A 325 -5.36 -4.23 -3.24
CA ALA A 325 -6.19 -5.41 -3.42
C ALA A 325 -7.08 -5.16 -4.65
N PRO A 326 -7.64 -6.19 -5.30
CA PRO A 326 -8.45 -5.99 -6.51
C PRO A 326 -9.61 -5.02 -6.30
N GLY A 327 -9.51 -3.88 -6.98
CA GLY A 327 -10.45 -2.78 -6.85
C GLY A 327 -10.39 -2.00 -5.54
N TYR A 328 -9.25 -2.04 -4.82
CA TYR A 328 -9.00 -1.23 -3.63
C TYR A 328 -7.54 -0.77 -3.54
N TYR A 329 -7.33 0.49 -3.16
CA TYR A 329 -6.06 0.97 -2.61
C TYR A 329 -6.26 1.53 -1.21
N SER A 330 -5.20 1.41 -0.41
CA SER A 330 -5.16 1.91 0.96
C SER A 330 -3.80 2.48 1.29
N ALA A 331 -3.78 3.51 2.12
CA ALA A 331 -2.57 4.13 2.65
C ALA A 331 -2.76 4.45 4.13
N LEU A 332 -1.72 4.22 4.93
CA LEU A 332 -1.65 4.56 6.34
C LEU A 332 -0.32 5.26 6.61
N LEU A 333 -0.39 6.49 7.14
CA LEU A 333 0.77 7.27 7.59
C LEU A 333 0.59 7.61 9.07
N LEU A 334 1.65 7.45 9.87
CA LEU A 334 1.71 7.75 11.30
C LEU A 334 2.82 8.75 11.59
N PHE A 335 2.55 9.71 12.47
CA PHE A 335 3.44 10.80 12.85
C PHE A 335 3.61 10.80 14.38
N PRO A 336 4.63 10.11 14.92
CA PRO A 336 4.86 9.95 16.36
C PRO A 336 4.94 11.28 17.11
N GLU A 337 5.69 12.25 16.59
CA GLU A 337 5.98 13.52 17.26
C GLU A 337 4.72 14.39 17.47
N THR A 338 3.69 14.17 16.66
CA THR A 338 2.43 14.91 16.71
C THR A 338 1.24 14.04 17.11
N GLU A 339 1.49 12.77 17.45
CA GLU A 339 0.48 11.75 17.77
C GLU A 339 -0.67 11.72 16.74
N SER A 340 -0.34 11.91 15.47
CA SER A 340 -1.30 12.07 14.38
C SER A 340 -1.19 10.92 13.37
N ALA A 341 -2.29 10.64 12.67
CA ALA A 341 -2.36 9.60 11.66
C ALA A 341 -3.24 10.03 10.48
N ILE A 342 -2.91 9.54 9.29
CA ILE A 342 -3.71 9.68 8.07
C ILE A 342 -4.06 8.28 7.59
N VAL A 343 -5.36 8.03 7.42
CA VAL A 343 -5.91 6.79 6.87
C VAL A 343 -6.70 7.12 5.62
N VAL A 344 -6.33 6.52 4.50
CA VAL A 344 -7.07 6.66 3.24
C VAL A 344 -7.40 5.27 2.70
N LEU A 345 -8.69 4.99 2.52
CA LEU A 345 -9.19 3.76 1.91
C LEU A 345 -10.02 4.10 0.69
N THR A 346 -9.75 3.44 -0.44
CA THR A 346 -10.44 3.67 -1.72
C THR A 346 -10.91 2.35 -2.31
N ASN A 347 -12.04 2.36 -3.02
CA ASN A 347 -12.66 1.20 -3.66
C ASN A 347 -12.51 1.23 -5.19
N SER A 348 -11.40 1.77 -5.66
CA SER A 348 -11.02 1.76 -7.06
C SER A 348 -9.55 1.41 -7.16
N ILE A 349 -9.16 0.65 -8.18
CA ILE A 349 -7.79 0.69 -8.72
C ILE A 349 -7.80 1.72 -9.86
N PRO A 350 -7.28 2.95 -9.65
CA PRO A 350 -7.10 3.93 -10.71
C PRO A 350 -5.91 3.56 -11.62
N LEU A 351 -5.61 4.42 -12.60
CA LEU A 351 -4.34 4.39 -13.34
C LEU A 351 -3.10 4.66 -12.46
N ASN A 352 -3.28 5.01 -11.17
CA ASN A 352 -2.24 5.31 -10.18
C ASN A 352 -2.69 4.93 -8.76
N ASP A 353 -1.79 4.96 -7.76
CA ASP A 353 -2.18 4.78 -6.35
C ASP A 353 -2.68 6.12 -5.77
N ALA A 354 -3.98 6.36 -5.96
CA ALA A 354 -4.65 7.56 -5.46
C ALA A 354 -4.71 7.63 -3.92
N ALA A 355 -4.74 6.49 -3.22
CA ALA A 355 -4.79 6.51 -1.75
C ALA A 355 -3.51 7.13 -1.18
N ASP A 356 -2.36 6.76 -1.75
CA ASP A 356 -1.07 7.36 -1.45
C ASP A 356 -1.08 8.87 -1.76
N TRP A 357 -1.45 9.29 -2.98
CA TRP A 357 -1.48 10.71 -3.35
C TRP A 357 -2.37 11.56 -2.44
N ILE A 358 -3.56 11.07 -2.08
CA ILE A 358 -4.47 11.75 -1.16
C ILE A 358 -3.80 11.88 0.22
N SER A 359 -3.15 10.82 0.69
CA SER A 359 -2.49 10.83 2.01
C SER A 359 -1.37 11.87 2.06
N GLN A 360 -0.55 11.95 1.02
CA GLN A 360 0.55 12.90 0.93
C GLN A 360 0.04 14.34 0.77
N ALA A 361 -1.01 14.55 -0.04
CA ALA A 361 -1.60 15.88 -0.21
C ALA A 361 -2.20 16.40 1.10
N TYR A 362 -2.90 15.53 1.85
CA TYR A 362 -3.45 15.87 3.16
C TYR A 362 -2.36 16.16 4.19
N HIS A 363 -1.30 15.34 4.19
CA HIS A 363 -0.09 15.56 4.98
C HIS A 363 0.51 16.96 4.74
N ALA A 364 0.73 17.31 3.47
CA ALA A 364 1.40 18.55 3.09
C ALA A 364 0.54 19.81 3.32
N SER A 365 -0.78 19.73 3.11
CA SER A 365 -1.65 20.91 3.04
C SER A 365 -2.55 21.13 4.26
N ALA A 366 -3.00 20.06 4.95
CA ALA A 366 -4.09 20.14 5.93
C ALA A 366 -3.64 19.93 7.38
N LEU A 367 -2.67 19.05 7.64
CA LEU A 367 -2.27 18.70 9.01
C LEU A 367 -1.12 19.55 9.57
N PHE A 368 -0.06 19.74 8.78
CA PHE A 368 1.18 20.35 9.29
C PHE A 368 1.52 21.71 8.70
N HIS A 369 0.76 22.17 7.69
CA HIS A 369 0.93 23.49 7.04
C HIS A 369 2.40 23.86 6.80
N PHE A 370 3.14 22.97 6.12
CA PHE A 370 4.57 23.18 5.92
C PHE A 370 4.86 24.49 5.14
N PRO A 371 5.98 25.18 5.42
CA PRO A 371 6.30 26.46 4.79
C PRO A 371 6.40 26.38 3.26
N GLU A 372 6.90 25.25 2.76
CA GLU A 372 6.96 24.93 1.34
C GLU A 372 5.98 23.78 1.09
N PRO A 373 4.72 24.06 0.72
CA PRO A 373 3.77 23.01 0.44
C PRO A 373 4.28 22.15 -0.72
N ALA A 374 4.18 20.83 -0.55
CA ALA A 374 4.54 19.87 -1.59
C ALA A 374 3.81 20.22 -2.89
N ASP A 375 4.58 20.56 -3.92
CA ASP A 375 4.01 20.90 -5.22
C ASP A 375 3.78 19.61 -6.03
N TYR A 376 2.55 19.12 -6.02
CA TYR A 376 2.12 18.04 -6.92
C TYR A 376 1.98 18.53 -8.37
N LYS A 377 2.15 19.84 -8.63
CA LYS A 377 2.37 20.33 -9.97
C LYS A 377 3.81 20.03 -10.32
N HIS A 378 3.98 19.19 -11.32
CA HIS A 378 5.24 19.10 -12.04
C HIS A 378 5.73 20.52 -12.39
N PRO A 379 7.03 20.82 -12.32
CA PRO A 379 7.59 21.98 -13.01
C PRO A 379 7.50 21.75 -14.52
N ALA A 380 6.29 21.86 -15.05
CA ALA A 380 5.98 21.96 -16.47
C ALA A 380 5.34 23.32 -16.65
N ASP A 381 6.18 24.26 -17.09
CA ASP A 381 5.87 25.65 -17.39
C ASP A 381 4.54 25.81 -18.15
N ARG A 382 3.95 27.01 -18.03
CA ARG A 382 2.90 27.53 -18.92
C ARG A 382 3.16 27.12 -20.38
N PRO A 383 2.11 26.84 -21.19
CA PRO A 383 2.27 26.47 -22.60
C PRO A 383 3.19 27.46 -23.31
N LYS A 384 4.27 26.95 -23.91
CA LYS A 384 5.31 27.77 -24.55
C LYS A 384 4.84 28.36 -25.90
N LEU A 385 3.74 27.86 -26.46
CA LEU A 385 3.17 28.25 -27.77
C LEU A 385 1.65 28.46 -27.70
N PRO A 386 1.05 29.24 -28.64
CA PRO A 386 -0.40 29.39 -28.77
C PRO A 386 -1.12 28.06 -29.06
N LEU A 387 -2.36 27.91 -28.58
CA LEU A 387 -3.15 26.66 -28.68
C LEU A 387 -3.36 26.14 -30.11
N SER A 388 -3.46 27.03 -31.09
CA SER A 388 -3.56 26.71 -32.51
C SER A 388 -2.38 25.89 -33.04
N SER A 389 -1.24 25.91 -32.34
CA SER A 389 -0.04 25.16 -32.72
C SER A 389 -0.16 23.65 -32.44
N TYR A 390 -1.22 23.20 -31.75
CA TYR A 390 -1.40 21.81 -31.32
C TYR A 390 -2.55 21.07 -32.06
N VAL A 391 -3.17 21.69 -33.06
CA VAL A 391 -4.23 21.10 -33.90
C VAL A 391 -3.63 20.16 -34.95
N GLY A 392 -4.14 18.93 -35.06
CA GLY A 392 -3.71 17.95 -36.06
C GLY A 392 -3.95 16.48 -35.69
N VAL A 393 -3.65 15.58 -36.63
CA VAL A 393 -3.74 14.13 -36.43
C VAL A 393 -2.36 13.55 -36.09
N TYR A 394 -2.26 12.86 -34.97
CA TYR A 394 -1.05 12.25 -34.45
C TYR A 394 -1.15 10.73 -34.52
N GLN A 395 -0.05 10.08 -34.86
CA GLN A 395 0.06 8.62 -34.95
C GLN A 395 1.22 8.16 -34.07
N ASN A 396 1.07 7.03 -33.39
CA ASN A 396 2.19 6.44 -32.67
C ASN A 396 3.20 5.78 -33.63
N ASP A 397 4.43 5.54 -33.15
CA ASP A 397 5.50 4.95 -33.97
C ASP A 397 5.18 3.54 -34.48
N ALA A 398 4.28 2.83 -33.80
CA ALA A 398 3.78 1.51 -34.21
C ALA A 398 2.69 1.57 -35.30
N GLY A 399 2.22 2.77 -35.66
CA GLY A 399 1.30 3.01 -36.76
C GLY A 399 -0.15 2.57 -36.54
N ASN A 400 -0.50 2.09 -35.35
CA ASN A 400 -1.77 1.44 -35.05
C ASN A 400 -2.71 2.28 -34.16
N PHE A 401 -2.29 3.48 -33.78
CA PHE A 401 -3.07 4.38 -32.94
C PHE A 401 -3.05 5.80 -33.51
N PHE A 402 -4.22 6.42 -33.65
CA PHE A 402 -4.40 7.75 -34.19
C PHE A 402 -5.11 8.63 -33.16
N ILE A 403 -4.77 9.92 -33.11
CA ILE A 403 -5.43 10.92 -32.28
C ILE A 403 -5.64 12.16 -33.13
N ASP A 404 -6.89 12.60 -33.29
CA ASP A 404 -7.24 13.84 -33.98
C ASP A 404 -7.51 14.95 -32.95
N ILE A 405 -6.80 16.08 -33.08
CA ILE A 405 -6.90 17.24 -32.19
C ILE A 405 -7.42 18.44 -32.97
N SER A 406 -8.53 19.04 -32.51
CA SER A 406 -9.18 20.21 -33.15
C SER A 406 -9.48 21.31 -32.15
N GLU A 407 -9.55 22.57 -32.59
CA GLU A 407 -9.99 23.69 -31.74
C GLU A 407 -11.50 23.64 -31.48
N HIS A 408 -11.89 23.99 -30.25
CA HIS A 408 -13.26 24.07 -29.79
C HIS A 408 -13.50 25.42 -29.11
N ASP A 409 -14.31 26.27 -29.75
CA ASP A 409 -14.76 27.55 -29.21
C ASP A 409 -15.93 27.31 -28.24
N GLY A 410 -15.64 27.37 -26.94
CA GLY A 410 -16.66 27.33 -25.88
C GLY A 410 -17.37 28.69 -25.71
N SER A 411 -18.54 28.69 -25.06
CA SER A 411 -19.36 29.89 -24.80
C SER A 411 -18.79 30.85 -23.74
N SER A 412 -17.65 30.54 -23.16
CA SER A 412 -16.80 31.44 -22.37
C SER A 412 -15.61 31.83 -23.24
N ASN A 413 -15.07 33.05 -23.12
CA ASN A 413 -13.96 33.62 -23.90
C ASN A 413 -12.60 32.86 -23.82
N GLU A 414 -12.62 31.54 -23.74
CA GLU A 414 -11.46 30.65 -23.65
C GLU A 414 -11.55 29.59 -24.76
N THR A 415 -10.58 29.62 -25.68
CA THR A 415 -10.40 28.63 -26.74
C THR A 415 -9.82 27.34 -26.14
N SER A 416 -10.38 26.17 -26.50
CA SER A 416 -9.98 24.85 -26.00
C SER A 416 -9.69 23.88 -27.15
N LEU A 417 -9.16 22.68 -26.88
CA LEU A 417 -8.83 21.66 -27.88
C LEU A 417 -9.57 20.36 -27.55
N LEU A 418 -10.19 19.77 -28.55
CA LEU A 418 -10.94 18.52 -28.47
C LEU A 418 -10.09 17.39 -29.05
N LEU A 419 -9.92 16.30 -28.28
CA LEU A 419 -9.25 15.09 -28.74
C LEU A 419 -10.28 14.01 -29.13
N ARG A 420 -10.08 13.38 -30.28
CA ARG A 420 -10.85 12.22 -30.76
C ARG A 420 -9.88 11.05 -31.01
N PHE A 421 -10.20 9.89 -30.44
CA PHE A 421 -9.45 8.64 -30.59
C PHE A 421 -10.01 7.78 -31.71
#